data_AF-A0A444K281-F1
#
_entry.id   AF-A0A444K281-F1
#
_cell.length_a   1.000
_cell.length_b   1.000
_cell.length_c   1.000
_cell.angle_alpha   90.00
_cell.angle_beta   90.00
_cell.angle_gamma   90.00
#
_symmetry.space_group_name_H-M   'P 1'
#
loop_
_entity.id
_entity.type
_entity.pdbx_description
1 polymer ?
#
loop_
_entity_poly.entity_id
_entity_poly.type
_entity_poly.pdbx_seq_one_letter_code
_entity_poly.pdbx_strand_id
1 'polypeptide(L)' 'MAKKATKTITVEQIGSPIRRPKEQRATLVGLGLNKMHKRRTLEDT' A
#
# COMPACT_ATOMS: atom_id res chain seq x y z
N MET A 1 19.19 17.83 -12.14
CA MET A 1 18.69 17.23 -10.90
C MET A 1 19.06 15.76 -10.91
N ALA A 2 19.80 15.28 -9.91
CA ALA A 2 20.28 13.90 -9.88
C ALA A 2 19.09 12.91 -9.87
N LYS A 3 19.10 11.95 -10.79
CA LYS A 3 18.11 10.88 -10.90
C LYS A 3 18.28 9.96 -9.68
N LYS A 4 17.58 10.26 -8.58
CA LYS A 4 17.49 9.33 -7.45
C LYS A 4 16.85 8.06 -7.99
N ALA A 5 17.58 6.94 -7.96
CA ALA A 5 17.03 5.67 -8.39
C ALA A 5 15.78 5.39 -7.55
N THR A 6 14.61 5.41 -8.20
CA THR A 6 13.32 5.17 -7.57
C THR A 6 13.29 3.70 -7.16
N LYS A 7 13.63 3.43 -5.90
CA LYS A 7 13.46 2.10 -5.33
C LYS A 7 11.97 1.80 -5.35
N THR A 8 11.62 0.58 -5.74
CA THR A 8 10.23 0.12 -5.74
C THR A 8 10.05 -0.91 -4.66
N ILE A 9 8.98 -0.79 -3.90
CA ILE A 9 8.59 -1.76 -2.86
C ILE A 9 7.32 -2.49 -3.29
N THR A 10 7.25 -3.78 -2.98
CA THR A 10 6.02 -4.56 -3.13
C THR A 10 5.31 -4.60 -1.79
N VAL A 11 4.09 -4.09 -1.74
CA VAL A 11 3.26 -4.08 -0.53
C VAL A 11 2.12 -5.08 -0.70
N GLU A 12 1.91 -5.93 0.32
CA GLU A 12 0.79 -6.88 0.39
C GLU A 12 -0.10 -6.56 1.58
N GLN A 13 -1.42 -6.60 1.38
CA GLN A 13 -2.36 -6.62 2.49
C GLN A 13 -2.55 -8.04 3.04
N ILE A 14 -1.88 -8.35 4.14
CA ILE A 14 -2.00 -9.66 4.83
C ILE A 14 -3.10 -9.65 5.90
N GLY A 15 -3.41 -8.48 6.48
CA GLY A 15 -4.39 -8.32 7.57
C GLY A 15 -5.71 -7.72 7.11
N SER A 16 -6.81 -8.21 7.68
CA SER A 16 -8.14 -7.64 7.47
C SER A 16 -8.25 -6.24 8.08
N PRO A 17 -8.91 -5.28 7.39
CA PRO A 17 -9.17 -3.95 7.93
C PRO A 17 -10.36 -3.93 8.91
N ILE A 18 -11.01 -5.07 9.14
CA ILE A 18 -12.11 -5.20 10.11
C ILE A 18 -11.58 -4.89 11.52
N ARG A 19 -12.34 -4.11 12.30
CA ARG A 19 -11.97 -3.64 13.64
C ARG A 19 -10.68 -2.79 13.68
N ARG A 20 -10.27 -2.23 12.55
CA ARG A 20 -9.18 -1.24 12.47
C ARG A 20 -9.72 0.18 12.33
N PRO A 21 -8.91 1.22 12.61
CA PRO A 21 -9.30 2.61 12.39
C PRO A 21 -9.78 2.85 10.96
N LYS A 22 -10.79 3.72 10.79
CA LYS A 22 -11.39 4.04 9.48
C LYS A 22 -10.36 4.59 8.49
N GLU A 23 -9.40 5.35 8.99
CA GLU A 23 -8.30 5.94 8.22
C GLU A 23 -7.45 4.85 7.55
N GLN A 24 -7.15 3.75 8.24
CA GLN A 24 -6.39 2.65 7.66
C GLN A 24 -7.09 2.05 6.45
N ARG A 25 -8.43 1.91 6.51
CA ARG A 25 -9.22 1.43 5.36
C ARG A 25 -9.15 2.42 4.20
N ALA A 26 -9.23 3.73 4.47
CA ALA A 26 -9.11 4.76 3.44
C ALA A 26 -7.72 4.72 2.78
N THR A 27 -6.65 4.58 3.55
CA THR A 27 -5.27 4.44 3.06
C THR A 27 -5.13 3.18 2.20
N LEU A 28 -5.62 2.03 2.65
CA LEU A 28 -5.60 0.79 1.87
C LEU A 28 -6.33 0.94 0.53
N VAL A 29 -7.49 1.62 0.52
CA VAL A 29 -8.22 1.91 -0.73
C VAL A 29 -7.44 2.85 -1.64
N GLY A 30 -6.84 3.93 -1.12
CA GLY A 30 -6.02 4.86 -1.90
C GLY A 30 -4.75 4.19 -2.47
N LEU A 31 -4.16 3.28 -1.71
CA LEU A 31 -3.06 2.43 -2.15
C LEU A 31 -3.53 1.29 -3.09
N GLY A 32 -4.83 1.15 -3.36
CA GLY A 32 -5.36 0.10 -4.23
C GLY A 32 -5.30 -1.31 -3.63
N LEU A 33 -5.05 -1.43 -2.32
CA LEU A 33 -5.00 -2.65 -1.52
C LEU A 33 -6.36 -2.89 -0.84
N ASN A 34 -7.44 -2.97 -1.62
CA ASN A 34 -8.81 -3.09 -1.11
C ASN A 34 -9.29 -4.53 -0.89
N LYS A 35 -8.43 -5.53 -1.12
CA LYS A 35 -8.73 -6.96 -1.00
C LYS A 35 -7.57 -7.64 -0.27
N MET A 36 -7.89 -8.65 0.54
CA MET A 36 -6.90 -9.53 1.19
C MET A 36 -5.98 -10.16 0.14
N HIS A 37 -4.69 -10.29 0.48
CA HIS A 37 -3.64 -10.85 -0.38
C HIS A 37 -3.41 -10.09 -1.71
N LYS A 38 -3.94 -8.88 -1.82
CA LYS A 38 -3.65 -8.02 -2.96
C LYS A 38 -2.24 -7.45 -2.79
N ARG A 39 -1.45 -7.57 -3.85
CA ARG A 39 -0.08 -7.02 -3.95
C ARG A 39 -0.06 -5.85 -4.91
N ARG A 40 0.70 -4.80 -4.56
CA ARG A 40 0.95 -3.66 -5.45
C ARG A 40 2.42 -3.25 -5.34
N THR A 41 3.03 -2.98 -6.49
CA THR A 41 4.33 -2.33 -6.57
C THR A 41 4.14 -0.83 -6.49
N LEU A 42 4.84 -0.19 -5.57
CA LEU A 42 4.80 1.24 -5.31
C LEU A 42 6.21 1.81 -5.34
N GLU A 43 6.32 3.08 -5.70
CA GLU A 43 7.58 3.81 -5.57
C GLU A 43 7.84 4.11 -4.09
N ASP A 44 9.08 3.92 -3.65
CA ASP A 44 9.57 4.25 -2.31
C ASP A 44 9.85 5.76 -2.25
N THR A 45 8.83 6.52 -1.85
CA THR A 45 8.84 8.00 -1.76
C THR A 45 8.86 8.49 -0.33
#